data_AF-A0A7W8IK06-F1
#
_entry.id   AF-A0A7W8IK06-F1
#
_cell.length_a   1.000
_cell.length_b   1.000
_cell.length_c   1.000
_cell.angle_alpha   90.00
_cell.angle_beta   90.00
_cell.angle_gamma   90.00
#
_symmetry.space_group_name_H-M   'P 1'
#
loop_
_entity.id
_entity.type
_entity.pdbx_description
1 polymer ?
#
loop_
_entity_poly.entity_id
_entity_poly.type
_entity_poly.pdbx_seq_one_letter_code
_entity_poly.pdbx_strand_id
1 'polypeptide(L)'
;MTVTLTEEAILNGIRAGHVFIDIQGTPDRTLEFSANAGGTTASMGDSLASPIGQQIHFTVRMLGLENAHPEIIRDGDLAVLVGASPISTTEETRSFDYVSDGKRHWLRVNIRSADGTLLVLGNPIYLNF
;
A
#
# COMPACT_ATOMS: atom_id res chain seq x y z
N MET A 1 -6.54 -15.08 -20.54
CA MET A 1 -7.66 -14.13 -20.63
C MET A 1 -7.06 -12.74 -20.42
N THR A 2 -6.84 -11.99 -21.49
CA THR A 2 -6.29 -10.63 -21.42
C THR A 2 -7.40 -9.70 -20.96
N VAL A 3 -7.32 -9.19 -19.74
CA VAL A 3 -8.21 -8.11 -19.29
C VAL A 3 -7.73 -6.84 -19.99
N THR A 4 -8.48 -6.38 -20.98
CA THR A 4 -8.31 -5.04 -21.53
C THR A 4 -8.81 -4.03 -20.50
N LEU A 5 -7.95 -3.11 -20.08
CA LEU A 5 -8.31 -2.04 -19.17
C LEU A 5 -9.24 -1.04 -19.89
N THR A 6 -10.50 -0.96 -19.47
CA THR A 6 -11.46 0.00 -20.03
C THR A 6 -11.41 1.32 -19.29
N GLU A 7 -11.83 2.42 -19.93
CA GLU A 7 -11.98 3.73 -19.26
C GLU A 7 -12.87 3.61 -18.02
N GLU A 8 -13.97 2.86 -18.13
CA GLU A 8 -14.86 2.59 -16.99
C GLU A 8 -14.14 1.89 -15.84
N ALA A 9 -13.33 0.87 -16.13
CA ALA A 9 -12.55 0.16 -15.11
C ALA A 9 -11.53 1.10 -14.42
N ILE A 10 -10.89 1.99 -15.19
CA ILE A 10 -9.98 3.02 -14.65
C ILE A 10 -10.75 3.97 -13.72
N LEU A 11 -11.87 4.52 -14.18
CA LEU A 11 -12.69 5.44 -13.39
C LEU A 11 -13.24 4.78 -12.13
N ASN A 12 -13.60 3.50 -12.21
CA ASN A 12 -14.06 2.74 -11.05
C ASN A 12 -12.95 2.53 -10.02
N GLY A 13 -11.72 2.19 -10.46
CA GLY A 13 -10.57 2.12 -9.56
C GLY A 13 -10.26 3.46 -8.87
N ILE A 14 -10.30 4.56 -9.63
CA ILE A 14 -10.10 5.91 -9.07
C ILE A 14 -11.17 6.22 -8.02
N ARG A 15 -12.45 5.98 -8.32
CA ARG A 15 -13.57 6.20 -7.38
C ARG A 15 -13.50 5.30 -6.15
N ALA A 16 -12.99 4.09 -6.29
CA ALA A 16 -12.74 3.16 -5.19
C ALA A 16 -11.50 3.54 -4.36
N GLY A 17 -10.71 4.52 -4.81
CA GLY A 17 -9.50 4.96 -4.11
C GLY A 17 -8.29 4.04 -4.33
N HIS A 18 -8.29 3.24 -5.41
CA HIS A 18 -7.17 2.38 -5.82
C HIS A 18 -6.08 3.23 -6.50
N VAL A 19 -5.58 4.24 -5.78
CA VAL A 19 -4.71 5.28 -6.32
C VAL A 19 -3.53 5.56 -5.38
N PHE A 20 -2.48 6.10 -5.97
CA PHE A 20 -1.39 6.76 -5.28
C PHE A 20 -1.11 8.10 -5.96
N ILE A 21 -0.38 8.97 -5.28
CA ILE A 21 0.11 10.23 -5.82
C ILE A 21 1.63 10.15 -5.90
N ASP A 22 2.19 10.28 -7.09
CA ASP A 22 3.59 10.63 -7.26
C ASP A 22 3.72 12.16 -7.23
N ILE A 23 4.41 12.66 -6.21
CA ILE A 23 4.55 14.09 -5.95
C ILE A 23 5.37 14.78 -7.04
N GLN A 24 6.26 14.05 -7.71
CA GLN A 24 7.11 14.58 -8.78
C GLN A 24 6.48 14.41 -10.17
N GLY A 25 5.37 13.67 -10.28
CA GLY A 25 4.67 13.44 -11.54
C GLY A 25 5.50 12.64 -12.56
N THR A 26 6.28 11.66 -12.09
CA THR A 26 7.06 10.80 -12.98
C THR A 26 6.16 9.70 -13.58
N PRO A 27 6.40 9.28 -14.83
CA PRO A 27 5.52 8.34 -15.52
C PRO A 27 5.77 6.86 -15.18
N ASP A 28 6.88 6.55 -14.51
CA ASP A 28 7.44 5.21 -14.37
C ASP A 28 7.33 4.61 -12.96
N ARG A 29 6.93 5.41 -11.97
CA ARG A 29 6.70 4.95 -10.60
C ARG A 29 5.37 4.24 -10.46
N THR A 30 5.38 3.08 -9.82
CA THR A 30 4.16 2.39 -9.39
C THR A 30 4.25 2.00 -7.92
N LEU A 31 3.14 2.16 -7.21
CA LEU A 31 2.93 1.62 -5.88
C LEU A 31 1.64 0.80 -5.85
N GLU A 32 1.74 -0.46 -5.45
CA GLU A 32 0.59 -1.31 -5.11
C GLU A 32 0.70 -1.72 -3.64
N PHE A 33 -0.43 -1.65 -2.94
CA PHE A 33 -0.54 -2.08 -1.55
C PHE A 33 -1.81 -2.90 -1.38
N SER A 34 -1.64 -4.12 -0.89
CA SER A 34 -2.71 -5.11 -0.73
C SER A 34 -2.61 -5.83 0.60
N ALA A 35 -3.73 -6.41 1.01
CA ALA A 35 -3.87 -7.19 2.22
C ALA A 35 -4.64 -8.48 1.94
N ASN A 36 -4.28 -9.55 2.65
CA ASN A 36 -5.03 -10.80 2.70
C ASN A 36 -5.28 -11.21 4.15
N ALA A 37 -6.53 -11.54 4.48
CA ALA A 37 -6.90 -12.10 5.78
C ALA A 37 -7.97 -13.18 5.59
N GLY A 38 -7.64 -14.43 5.92
CA GLY A 38 -8.61 -15.54 5.91
C GLY A 38 -9.31 -15.74 4.56
N GLY A 39 -8.63 -15.48 3.44
CA GLY A 39 -9.21 -15.59 2.09
C GLY A 39 -9.91 -14.34 1.58
N THR A 40 -10.07 -13.30 2.40
CA THR A 40 -10.53 -11.98 1.95
C THR A 40 -9.34 -11.11 1.54
N THR A 41 -9.44 -10.42 0.42
CA THR A 41 -8.43 -9.49 -0.08
C THR A 41 -8.93 -8.06 -0.07
N ALA A 42 -8.02 -7.12 0.20
CA ALA A 42 -8.27 -5.68 0.09
C ALA A 42 -7.07 -5.02 -0.60
N SER A 43 -7.33 -3.96 -1.36
CA SER A 43 -6.32 -3.07 -1.94
C SER A 43 -6.47 -1.66 -1.38
N MET A 44 -5.53 -0.75 -1.71
CA MET A 44 -5.65 0.67 -1.35
C MET A 44 -7.05 1.23 -1.64
N GLY A 45 -7.64 1.93 -0.68
CA GLY A 45 -9.01 2.46 -0.76
C GLY A 45 -10.07 1.52 -0.20
N ASP A 46 -9.82 0.22 -0.12
CA ASP A 46 -10.78 -0.77 0.37
C ASP A 46 -10.83 -0.84 1.90
N SER A 47 -11.92 -1.43 2.40
CA SER A 47 -12.08 -1.82 3.81
C SER A 47 -11.98 -3.33 3.96
N LEU A 48 -11.28 -3.78 5.01
CA LEU A 48 -11.11 -5.18 5.39
C LEU A 48 -11.64 -5.39 6.81
N ALA A 49 -12.64 -6.27 6.94
CA ALA A 49 -13.07 -6.75 8.24
C ALA A 49 -12.00 -7.69 8.81
N SER A 50 -11.52 -7.41 10.01
CA SER A 50 -10.47 -8.18 10.66
C SER A 50 -10.70 -8.26 12.18
N PRO A 51 -11.29 -9.37 12.66
CA PRO A 51 -11.51 -9.59 14.09
C PRO A 51 -10.22 -9.59 14.91
N ILE A 52 -10.35 -9.43 16.23
CA ILE A 52 -9.19 -9.53 17.14
C ILE A 52 -8.47 -10.87 16.98
N GLY A 53 -7.14 -10.83 16.91
CA GLY A 53 -6.28 -12.00 16.73
C GLY A 53 -6.18 -12.50 15.29
N GLN A 54 -6.93 -11.93 14.35
CA GLN A 54 -6.81 -12.29 12.93
C GLN A 54 -5.46 -11.81 12.39
N GLN A 55 -4.70 -12.75 11.82
CA GLN A 55 -3.48 -12.46 11.07
C GLN A 55 -3.86 -11.85 9.72
N ILE A 56 -3.26 -10.71 9.39
CA ILE A 56 -3.36 -10.04 8.09
C ILE A 56 -1.98 -10.02 7.46
N HIS A 57 -1.88 -10.52 6.23
CA HIS A 57 -0.66 -10.44 5.43
C HIS A 57 -0.76 -9.27 4.46
N PHE A 58 0.17 -8.33 4.58
CA PHE A 58 0.26 -7.16 3.71
C PHE A 58 1.39 -7.30 2.70
N THR A 59 1.15 -6.84 1.48
CA THR A 59 2.13 -6.83 0.39
C THR A 59 2.23 -5.44 -0.21
N VAL A 60 3.47 -4.95 -0.34
CA VAL A 60 3.84 -3.69 -0.97
C VAL A 60 4.68 -4.02 -2.22
N ARG A 61 4.18 -3.71 -3.41
CA ARG A 61 4.93 -3.82 -4.66
C ARG A 61 5.28 -2.42 -5.15
N MET A 62 6.55 -2.24 -5.49
CA MET A 62 7.16 -0.96 -5.84
C MET A 62 7.89 -1.10 -7.17
N LEU A 63 7.69 -0.15 -8.08
CA LEU A 63 8.36 -0.06 -9.38
C LEU A 63 8.98 1.33 -9.57
N GLY A 64 10.21 1.42 -10.08
CA GLY A 64 10.89 2.69 -10.41
C GLY A 64 11.24 3.54 -9.18
N LEU A 65 11.53 2.89 -8.05
CA LEU A 65 11.70 3.52 -6.74
C LEU A 65 13.07 3.18 -6.10
N GLU A 66 14.06 2.82 -6.90
CA GLU A 66 15.40 2.47 -6.42
C GLU A 66 16.00 3.56 -5.51
N ASN A 67 16.70 3.13 -4.46
CA ASN A 67 17.28 3.99 -3.41
C ASN A 67 16.27 4.74 -2.52
N ALA A 68 14.97 4.66 -2.81
CA ALA A 68 13.91 5.12 -1.91
C ALA A 68 13.61 4.03 -0.85
N HIS A 69 12.79 4.35 0.15
CA HIS A 69 12.37 3.39 1.17
C HIS A 69 10.87 3.53 1.51
N PRO A 70 10.17 2.42 1.79
CA PRO A 70 8.78 2.45 2.21
C PRO A 70 8.64 2.75 3.71
N GLU A 71 7.63 3.55 4.04
CA GLU A 71 7.13 3.76 5.40
C GLU A 71 5.70 3.25 5.50
N ILE A 72 5.40 2.46 6.53
CA ILE A 72 4.00 2.12 6.87
C ILE A 72 3.51 3.14 7.88
N ILE A 73 2.44 3.86 7.55
CA ILE A 73 1.76 4.78 8.45
C ILE A 73 0.49 4.10 8.96
N ARG A 74 0.34 3.98 10.29
CA ARG A 74 -0.88 3.52 10.96
C ARG A 74 -1.47 4.67 11.75
N ASP A 75 -2.70 5.07 11.44
CA ASP A 75 -3.44 6.12 12.15
C ASP A 75 -2.71 7.47 12.29
N GLY A 76 -1.74 7.74 11.43
CA GLY A 76 -0.92 8.96 11.42
C GLY A 76 0.50 8.74 11.91
N ASP A 77 0.77 7.62 12.56
CA ASP A 77 2.06 7.30 13.16
C ASP A 77 2.87 6.33 12.30
N LEU A 78 4.20 6.47 12.32
CA LEU A 78 5.11 5.52 11.66
C LEU A 78 5.08 4.17 12.39
N ALA A 79 4.71 3.12 11.67
CA ALA A 79 4.71 1.74 12.14
C ALA A 79 5.92 1.00 11.58
N VAL A 80 6.77 0.47 12.45
CA VAL A 80 7.97 -0.31 12.06
C VAL A 80 7.56 -1.75 11.71
N LEU A 81 6.83 -1.88 10.60
CA LEU A 81 6.27 -3.16 10.14
C LEU A 81 6.99 -3.71 8.90
N VAL A 82 7.57 -2.83 8.08
CA VAL A 82 8.33 -3.19 6.89
C VAL A 82 9.80 -2.83 7.07
N GLY A 83 10.71 -3.57 6.45
CA GLY A 83 12.13 -3.22 6.45
C GLY A 83 12.36 -1.82 5.87
N ALA A 84 13.17 -1.01 6.54
CA ALA A 84 13.48 0.37 6.13
C ALA A 84 14.66 0.48 5.16
N SER A 85 15.30 -0.63 4.80
CA SER A 85 16.41 -0.64 3.84
C SER A 85 15.98 -0.01 2.51
N PRO A 86 16.87 0.68 1.78
CA PRO A 86 16.55 1.19 0.45
C PRO A 86 16.09 0.08 -0.50
N ILE A 87 15.21 0.42 -1.43
CA ILE A 87 14.77 -0.43 -2.53
C ILE A 87 15.96 -0.65 -3.46
N SER A 88 16.24 -1.92 -3.75
CA SER A 88 17.48 -2.39 -4.36
C SER A 88 17.35 -2.72 -5.84
N THR A 89 16.14 -3.00 -6.30
CA THR A 89 15.83 -3.38 -7.68
C THR A 89 14.74 -2.48 -8.25
N THR A 90 14.68 -2.38 -9.58
CA THR A 90 13.66 -1.60 -10.28
C THR A 90 12.25 -2.00 -9.92
N GLU A 91 12.00 -3.29 -9.77
CA GLU A 91 10.77 -3.83 -9.20
C GLU A 91 11.12 -4.60 -7.93
N GLU A 92 10.49 -4.26 -6.81
CA GLU A 92 10.68 -4.93 -5.53
C GLU A 92 9.34 -5.13 -4.83
N THR A 93 9.16 -6.31 -4.23
CA THR A 93 8.00 -6.62 -3.39
C THR A 93 8.47 -6.88 -1.98
N ARG A 94 7.82 -6.24 -1.01
CA ARG A 94 8.00 -6.49 0.42
C ARG A 94 6.67 -6.90 1.03
N SER A 95 6.75 -7.72 2.07
CA SER A 95 5.57 -8.11 2.84
C SER A 95 5.82 -7.99 4.33
N PHE A 96 4.74 -7.84 5.06
CA PHE A 96 4.74 -7.84 6.52
C PHE A 96 3.42 -8.36 7.06
N ASP A 97 3.48 -8.73 8.33
CA ASP A 97 2.40 -9.39 9.04
C ASP A 97 1.89 -8.47 10.15
N TYR A 98 0.56 -8.38 10.29
CA TYR A 98 -0.11 -7.57 11.31
C TYR A 98 -1.21 -8.39 11.98
N VAL A 99 -1.18 -8.44 13.31
CA VAL A 99 -2.24 -9.07 14.12
C VAL A 99 -3.26 -8.00 14.47
N SER A 100 -4.49 -8.17 13.99
CA SER A 100 -5.57 -7.23 14.28
C SER A 100 -5.93 -7.23 15.76
N ASP A 101 -6.15 -6.04 16.32
CA ASP A 101 -6.72 -5.87 17.66
C ASP A 101 -8.25 -5.76 17.65
N GLY A 102 -8.86 -5.93 16.47
CA GLY A 102 -10.31 -5.82 16.25
C GLY A 102 -10.85 -4.39 16.21
N LYS A 103 -10.00 -3.36 16.28
CA LYS A 103 -10.42 -1.95 16.24
C LYS A 103 -10.30 -1.38 14.83
N ARG A 104 -10.77 -0.13 14.70
CA ARG A 104 -10.62 0.67 13.49
C ARG A 104 -9.20 1.18 13.37
N HIS A 105 -8.57 0.86 12.25
CA HIS A 105 -7.24 1.34 11.88
C HIS A 105 -7.19 1.62 10.40
N TRP A 106 -6.40 2.61 9.97
CA TRP A 106 -6.00 2.71 8.59
C TRP A 106 -4.50 2.54 8.47
N LEU A 107 -4.07 1.79 7.46
CA LEU A 107 -2.66 1.59 7.14
C LEU A 107 -2.39 2.13 5.74
N ARG A 108 -1.34 2.93 5.58
CA ARG A 108 -0.91 3.51 4.30
C ARG A 108 0.56 3.28 4.07
N VAL A 109 0.95 3.17 2.81
CA VAL A 109 2.36 3.22 2.41
C VAL A 109 2.72 4.62 1.91
N ASN A 110 3.78 5.19 2.48
CA ASN A 110 4.51 6.29 1.86
C ASN A 110 5.82 5.74 1.27
N ILE A 111 6.34 6.38 0.23
CA ILE A 111 7.71 6.14 -0.24
C ILE A 111 8.52 7.42 -0.07
N ARG A 112 9.67 7.31 0.57
CA ARG A 112 10.60 8.39 0.88
C ARG A 112 11.90 8.22 0.11
N SER A 113 12.46 9.29 -0.43
CA SER A 113 13.84 9.29 -0.94
C SER A 113 14.86 9.02 0.17
N ALA A 114 16.12 8.81 -0.21
CA ALA A 114 17.23 8.63 0.72
C ALA A 114 17.41 9.82 1.70
N ASP A 115 17.00 11.03 1.32
CA ASP A 115 17.06 12.23 2.16
C ASP A 115 15.77 12.50 2.98
N GLY A 116 14.76 11.62 2.88
CA GLY A 116 13.49 11.73 3.61
C GLY A 116 12.41 12.56 2.93
N THR A 117 12.64 13.05 1.71
CA THR A 117 11.59 13.70 0.90
C THR A 117 10.49 12.71 0.55
N LEU A 118 9.22 13.12 0.64
CA LEU A 118 8.09 12.30 0.21
C LEU A 118 8.07 12.22 -1.32
N LEU A 119 8.10 11.02 -1.87
CA LEU A 119 8.03 10.77 -3.31
C LEU A 119 6.65 10.27 -3.71
N VAL A 120 6.15 9.25 -3.02
CA VAL A 120 4.87 8.61 -3.33
C VAL A 120 4.00 8.50 -2.07
N LEU A 121 2.71 8.78 -2.23
CA LEU A 121 1.69 8.67 -1.20
C LEU A 121 0.57 7.75 -1.68
N GLY A 122 0.43 6.56 -1.12
CA GLY A 122 -0.67 5.64 -1.44
C GLY A 122 -1.97 6.02 -0.73
N ASN A 123 -3.11 5.50 -1.18
CA ASN A 123 -4.31 5.49 -0.34
C ASN A 123 -4.23 4.40 0.73
N PRO A 124 -4.89 4.57 1.87
CA PRO A 124 -4.86 3.57 2.94
C PRO A 124 -5.71 2.34 2.62
N ILE A 125 -5.39 1.22 3.26
CA ILE A 125 -6.32 0.12 3.51
C ILE A 125 -6.96 0.37 4.89
N TYR A 126 -8.29 0.32 4.94
CA TYR A 126 -9.05 0.52 6.17
C TYR A 126 -9.36 -0.82 6.83
N LEU A 127 -9.14 -0.93 8.14
CA LEU A 127 -9.52 -2.08 8.95
C LEU A 127 -10.75 -1.71 9.77
N ASN A 128 -11.82 -2.50 9.65
CA ASN A 128 -13.05 -2.40 10.47
C ASN A 128 -13.81 -1.05 10.43
N PHE A 129 -13.73 -0.29 9.34
CA PHE A 129 -14.49 0.96 9.17
C PHE A 129 -15.98 0.74 8.87
#